data_AF-A0A1H5VSS4-F1
#
_entry.id   AF-A0A1H5VSS4-F1
#
_cell.length_a   1.000
_cell.length_b   1.000
_cell.length_c   1.000
_cell.angle_alpha   90.00
_cell.angle_beta   90.00
_cell.angle_gamma   90.00
#
_symmetry.space_group_name_H-M   'P 1'
#
loop_
_entity.id
_entity.type
_entity.pdbx_description
1 polymer ?
#
loop_
_entity_poly.entity_id
_entity_poly.type
_entity_poly.pdbx_seq_one_letter_code
_entity_poly.pdbx_strand_id
1 'polypeptide(L)'
;MGAPVLAQSLPHHPRLDPEITADRLRGDMIARYGERLGEGGFARLMKTGAVFVNADHRHANNETFVGHATLSTGADPAPHGMVANLRCDAKTGQQAHNVQDPDYPLIFAGPGIRTKTAVGRVETVDIAPPLAAYPGIKPPGVAVGVPLPEVFG
;
A
#
# COMPACT_ATOMS: atom_id res chain seq x y z
N MET A 1 45.59 36.73 -9.12
CA MET A 1 45.14 36.11 -7.86
C MET A 1 43.63 36.00 -7.92
N GLY A 2 43.09 34.79 -8.15
CA GLY A 2 41.65 34.54 -8.15
C GLY A 2 41.17 34.22 -6.74
N ALA A 3 40.10 34.87 -6.28
CA ALA A 3 39.50 34.58 -4.98
C ALA A 3 38.96 33.14 -4.93
N PRO A 4 39.06 32.44 -3.79
CA PRO A 4 38.49 31.10 -3.67
C PRO A 4 36.96 31.19 -3.73
N VAL A 5 36.35 30.37 -4.58
CA VAL A 5 34.91 30.13 -4.55
C VAL A 5 34.63 29.34 -3.27
N LEU A 6 33.91 29.96 -2.33
CA LEU A 6 33.44 29.27 -1.14
C LEU A 6 32.47 28.16 -1.56
N ALA A 7 32.86 26.91 -1.30
CA ALA A 7 31.97 25.76 -1.45
C ALA A 7 30.78 25.96 -0.51
N GLN A 8 29.59 26.11 -1.08
CA GLN A 8 28.35 26.12 -0.31
C GLN A 8 28.22 24.74 0.36
N SER A 9 28.07 24.72 1.68
CA SER A 9 27.73 23.50 2.41
C SER A 9 26.43 22.95 1.84
N LEU A 10 26.46 21.72 1.31
CA LEU A 10 25.24 21.04 0.89
C LEU A 10 24.25 21.03 2.07
N PRO A 11 22.96 21.36 1.85
CA PRO A 11 21.98 21.35 2.92
C PRO A 11 21.98 19.99 3.61
N HIS A 12 21.88 20.00 4.94
CA HIS A 12 21.87 18.80 5.76
C HIS A 12 20.66 17.95 5.33
N HIS A 13 20.92 16.81 4.71
CA HIS A 13 19.87 15.91 4.24
C HIS A 13 19.31 15.13 5.43
N PRO A 14 17.99 14.90 5.48
CA PRO A 14 17.39 14.02 6.47
C PRO A 14 18.00 12.61 6.36
N ARG A 15 18.11 11.91 7.49
CA ARG A 15 18.51 10.49 7.50
C ARG A 15 17.35 9.54 7.18
N LEU A 16 16.13 10.06 7.15
CA LEU A 16 14.90 9.33 6.89
C LEU A 16 13.85 10.27 6.31
N ASP A 17 13.30 9.90 5.15
CA ASP A 17 12.22 10.60 4.46
C ASP A 17 10.99 9.70 4.39
N PRO A 18 10.10 9.73 5.41
CA PRO A 18 8.93 8.85 5.45
C PRO A 18 7.78 9.39 4.59
N GLU A 19 7.27 8.56 3.67
CA GLU A 19 6.00 8.78 2.97
C GLU A 19 4.88 8.04 3.72
N ILE A 20 3.84 8.77 4.14
CA ILE A 20 2.71 8.20 4.87
C ILE A 20 1.41 8.52 4.13
N THR A 21 0.72 7.47 3.69
CA THR A 21 -0.58 7.57 3.00
C THR A 21 -1.66 6.93 3.87
N ALA A 22 -2.69 7.71 4.20
CA ALA A 22 -3.85 7.22 4.94
C ALA A 22 -5.02 6.96 3.97
N ASP A 23 -5.38 5.67 3.80
CA ASP A 23 -6.43 5.29 2.86
C ASP A 23 -7.80 5.87 3.25
N ARG A 24 -8.51 6.42 2.26
CA ARG A 24 -9.82 7.08 2.37
C ARG A 24 -9.87 8.28 3.32
N LEU A 25 -8.74 8.90 3.64
CA LEU A 25 -8.72 10.14 4.42
C LEU A 25 -9.03 11.35 3.54
N ARG A 26 -10.26 11.87 3.62
CA ARG A 26 -10.63 13.11 2.93
C ARG A 26 -10.05 14.34 3.63
N GLY A 27 -9.70 15.36 2.84
CA GLY A 27 -9.09 16.59 3.36
C GLY A 27 -9.91 17.33 4.43
N ASP A 28 -11.24 17.23 4.39
CA ASP A 28 -12.13 17.86 5.39
C ASP A 28 -12.16 17.12 6.73
N MET A 29 -11.79 15.83 6.77
CA MET A 29 -11.88 15.01 7.98
C MET A 29 -10.94 15.49 9.09
N ILE A 30 -9.74 15.96 8.73
CA ILE A 30 -8.77 16.45 9.72
C ILE A 30 -9.29 17.70 10.41
N ALA A 31 -9.87 18.64 9.64
CA ALA A 31 -10.47 19.84 10.21
C ALA A 31 -11.72 19.52 11.03
N ARG A 32 -12.56 18.60 10.55
CA ARG A 32 -13.82 18.23 11.21
C ARG A 32 -13.63 17.47 12.53
N TYR A 33 -12.61 16.63 12.63
CA TYR A 33 -12.37 15.79 13.80
C TYR A 33 -11.13 16.21 14.60
N GLY A 34 -10.53 17.36 14.28
CA GLY A 34 -9.26 17.84 14.81
C GLY A 34 -9.20 17.88 16.35
N GLU A 35 -10.27 18.28 17.01
CA GLU A 35 -10.35 18.32 18.49
C GLU A 35 -10.20 16.94 19.16
N ARG A 36 -10.44 15.86 18.41
CA ARG A 36 -10.26 14.47 18.88
C ARG A 36 -8.89 13.90 18.55
N LEU A 37 -8.06 14.64 17.80
CA LEU A 37 -6.71 14.23 17.42
C LEU A 37 -5.72 14.75 18.46
N GLY A 38 -4.81 13.89 18.92
CA GLY A 38 -3.77 14.30 19.87
C GLY A 38 -2.75 15.26 19.24
N GLU A 39 -2.10 16.08 20.09
CA GLU A 39 -1.12 17.10 19.70
C GLU A 39 0.08 16.55 18.91
N GLY A 40 0.43 15.27 19.06
CA GLY A 40 1.63 14.67 18.46
C GLY A 40 1.49 14.19 17.01
N GLY A 41 0.26 14.12 16.46
CA GLY A 41 -0.03 13.52 15.15
C GLY A 41 -0.36 14.57 14.07
N PHE A 42 -1.54 14.44 13.47
CA PHE A 42 -2.04 15.39 12.46
C PHE A 42 -2.02 16.84 12.97
N ALA A 43 -2.37 17.09 14.23
CA ALA A 43 -2.35 18.44 14.81
C ALA A 43 -0.95 19.10 14.69
N ARG A 44 0.11 18.36 14.99
CA ARG A 44 1.49 18.80 14.78
C ARG A 44 1.78 19.10 13.32
N LEU A 45 1.43 18.17 12.42
CA LEU A 45 1.65 18.34 10.98
C LEU A 45 0.93 19.59 10.44
N MET A 46 -0.29 19.86 10.92
CA MET A 46 -1.07 21.04 10.53
C MET A 46 -0.49 22.35 11.07
N LYS A 47 0.15 22.32 12.25
CA LYS A 47 0.70 23.51 12.91
C LYS A 47 2.12 23.86 12.45
N THR A 48 2.94 22.85 12.15
CA THR A 48 4.38 23.03 11.88
C THR A 48 4.81 22.59 10.48
N GLY A 49 3.93 21.97 9.71
CA GLY A 49 4.21 21.48 8.36
C GLY A 49 3.74 22.43 7.26
N ALA A 50 4.13 22.12 6.03
CA ALA A 50 3.54 22.71 4.84
C ALA A 50 2.27 21.93 4.48
N VAL A 51 1.12 22.61 4.48
CA VAL A 51 -0.19 21.98 4.24
C VAL A 51 -0.78 22.48 2.94
N PHE A 52 -1.04 21.57 2.01
CA PHE A 52 -1.70 21.85 0.75
C PHE A 52 -3.19 21.53 0.88
N VAL A 53 -4.02 22.56 0.99
CA VAL A 53 -5.48 22.43 1.20
C VAL A 53 -6.29 22.25 -0.09
N ASN A 54 -5.65 22.44 -1.24
CA ASN A 54 -6.24 22.26 -2.56
C ASN A 54 -5.38 21.27 -3.37
N ALA A 55 -5.27 20.05 -2.84
CA ALA A 55 -4.60 18.94 -3.50
C ALA A 55 -5.66 17.95 -4.02
N ASP A 56 -5.51 17.53 -5.26
CA ASP A 56 -6.42 16.62 -5.95
C ASP A 56 -5.67 15.46 -6.61
N HIS A 57 -6.31 14.29 -6.67
CA HIS A 57 -5.90 13.23 -7.57
C HIS A 57 -6.35 13.62 -8.98
N ARG A 58 -5.39 13.86 -9.87
CA ARG A 58 -5.65 14.27 -11.25
C ARG A 58 -6.20 13.16 -12.15
N HIS A 59 -6.26 11.93 -11.63
CA HIS A 59 -6.78 10.76 -12.33
C HIS A 59 -8.21 10.42 -11.88
N ALA A 60 -9.01 9.87 -12.80
CA ALA A 60 -10.40 9.51 -12.51
C ALA A 60 -10.54 8.32 -11.55
N ASN A 61 -9.55 7.41 -11.52
CA ASN A 61 -9.63 6.17 -10.76
C ASN A 61 -9.06 6.34 -9.35
N ASN A 62 -9.93 6.60 -8.38
CA ASN A 62 -9.56 6.74 -6.96
C ASN A 62 -9.44 5.38 -6.24
N GLU A 63 -8.89 4.40 -6.93
CA GLU A 63 -8.62 3.09 -6.35
C GLU A 63 -7.30 3.11 -5.57
N THR A 64 -7.24 2.34 -4.48
CA THR A 64 -6.10 2.31 -3.56
C THR A 64 -4.77 2.10 -4.28
N PHE A 65 -4.66 1.09 -5.15
CA PHE A 65 -3.38 0.75 -5.77
C PHE A 65 -2.91 1.82 -6.77
N VAL A 66 -3.86 2.40 -7.52
CA VAL A 66 -3.60 3.49 -8.48
C VAL A 66 -3.05 4.72 -7.75
N GLY A 67 -3.73 5.14 -6.68
CA GLY A 67 -3.33 6.31 -5.89
C GLY A 67 -1.97 6.16 -5.24
N HIS A 68 -1.66 4.98 -4.67
CA HIS A 68 -0.33 4.72 -4.08
C HIS A 68 0.78 4.74 -5.14
N ALA A 69 0.56 4.10 -6.29
CA ALA A 69 1.54 4.12 -7.38
C ALA A 69 1.79 5.55 -7.89
N THR A 70 0.74 6.37 -8.05
CA THR A 70 0.88 7.77 -8.45
C THR A 70 1.64 8.60 -7.42
N LEU A 71 1.36 8.44 -6.13
CA LEU A 71 2.07 9.16 -5.05
C LEU A 71 3.56 8.81 -5.00
N SER A 72 3.88 7.53 -5.04
CA SER A 72 5.27 7.08 -4.87
C SER A 72 6.13 7.21 -6.14
N THR A 73 5.51 7.30 -7.33
CA THR A 73 6.25 7.47 -8.60
C THR A 73 6.22 8.90 -9.15
N GLY A 74 5.24 9.72 -8.73
CA GLY A 74 4.98 11.03 -9.30
C GLY A 74 4.43 11.01 -10.74
N ALA A 75 4.06 9.84 -11.25
CA ALA A 75 3.54 9.67 -12.61
C ALA A 75 2.02 9.43 -12.60
N ASP A 76 1.33 9.83 -13.68
CA ASP A 76 -0.08 9.48 -13.87
C ASP A 76 -0.26 7.96 -14.14
N PRO A 77 -1.48 7.42 -13.99
CA PRO A 77 -1.75 5.99 -14.17
C PRO A 77 -1.33 5.40 -15.52
N ALA A 78 -1.46 6.18 -16.60
CA ALA A 78 -1.10 5.72 -17.94
C ALA A 78 0.41 5.44 -18.08
N PRO A 79 1.32 6.38 -17.71
CA PRO A 79 2.76 6.12 -17.71
C PRO A 79 3.24 4.96 -16.83
N HIS A 80 2.74 4.82 -15.59
CA HIS A 80 3.22 3.76 -14.68
C HIS A 80 2.44 2.43 -14.81
N GLY A 81 1.40 2.38 -15.65
CA GLY A 81 0.67 1.16 -16.00
C GLY A 81 -0.29 0.62 -14.94
N MET A 82 -0.39 1.26 -13.77
CA MET A 82 -1.27 0.82 -12.67
C MET A 82 -2.57 1.59 -12.74
N VAL A 83 -3.50 1.10 -13.56
CA VAL A 83 -4.76 1.81 -13.90
C VAL A 83 -5.98 1.33 -13.11
N ALA A 84 -5.84 0.27 -12.32
CA ALA A 84 -6.90 -0.31 -11.47
C ALA A 84 -6.27 -1.13 -10.32
N ASN A 85 -7.08 -1.75 -9.48
CA ASN A 85 -6.69 -2.74 -8.47
C ASN A 85 -6.62 -4.16 -9.07
N LEU A 86 -7.48 -4.42 -10.05
CA LEU A 86 -7.57 -5.66 -10.81
C LEU A 86 -7.21 -5.39 -12.27
N ARG A 87 -6.36 -6.24 -12.83
CA ARG A 87 -6.04 -6.28 -14.25
C ARG A 87 -6.79 -7.45 -14.88
N CYS A 88 -7.50 -7.17 -15.96
CA CYS A 88 -8.07 -8.22 -16.79
C CYS A 88 -7.03 -8.70 -17.81
N ASP A 89 -6.78 -9.99 -17.87
CA ASP A 89 -6.01 -10.58 -18.95
C ASP A 89 -6.88 -10.66 -20.21
N ALA A 90 -6.45 -9.97 -21.27
CA ALA A 90 -7.22 -9.84 -22.51
C ALA A 90 -7.40 -11.17 -23.26
N LYS A 91 -6.56 -12.19 -23.01
CA LYS A 91 -6.62 -13.50 -23.67
C LYS A 91 -7.52 -14.47 -22.92
N THR A 92 -7.51 -14.42 -21.59
CA THR A 92 -8.24 -15.38 -20.74
C THR A 92 -9.53 -14.80 -20.16
N GLY A 93 -9.70 -13.48 -20.17
CA GLY A 93 -10.80 -12.77 -19.53
C GLY A 93 -10.76 -12.84 -18.00
N GLN A 94 -9.71 -13.43 -17.42
CA GLN A 94 -9.57 -13.54 -15.98
C GLN A 94 -9.08 -12.23 -15.39
N GLN A 95 -9.61 -11.89 -14.22
CA GLN A 95 -9.12 -10.79 -13.42
C GLN A 95 -8.04 -11.30 -12.46
N ALA A 96 -6.95 -10.56 -12.36
CA ALA A 96 -5.85 -10.80 -11.44
C ALA A 96 -5.55 -9.49 -10.68
N HIS A 97 -5.11 -9.59 -9.43
CA HIS A 97 -4.61 -8.42 -8.71
C HIS A 97 -3.34 -7.88 -9.37
N ASN A 98 -3.14 -6.55 -9.38
CA ASN A 98 -1.95 -5.95 -10.02
C ASN A 98 -0.61 -6.32 -9.39
N VAL A 99 -0.61 -6.84 -8.17
CA VAL A 99 0.57 -7.36 -7.47
C VAL A 99 0.66 -8.89 -7.49
N GLN A 100 -0.24 -9.57 -8.20
CA GLN A 100 -0.19 -11.02 -8.33
C GLN A 100 0.97 -11.41 -9.24
N ASP A 101 1.88 -12.24 -8.72
CA ASP A 101 3.03 -12.74 -9.44
C ASP A 101 3.03 -14.29 -9.37
N PRO A 102 2.79 -14.99 -10.50
CA PRO A 102 2.77 -16.45 -10.52
C PRO A 102 4.16 -17.08 -10.45
N ASP A 103 5.23 -16.32 -10.72
CA ASP A 103 6.60 -16.85 -10.75
C ASP A 103 7.18 -17.01 -9.32
N TYR A 104 6.58 -16.33 -8.34
CA TYR A 104 6.98 -16.42 -6.93
C TYR A 104 5.92 -17.15 -6.10
N PRO A 105 6.23 -18.33 -5.55
CA PRO A 105 5.25 -19.13 -4.81
C PRO A 105 4.90 -18.48 -3.47
N LEU A 106 3.64 -18.65 -3.06
CA LEU A 106 3.21 -18.30 -1.71
C LEU A 106 3.75 -19.32 -0.70
N ILE A 107 4.41 -18.83 0.35
CA ILE A 107 5.01 -19.66 1.40
C ILE A 107 4.31 -19.38 2.73
N PHE A 108 3.82 -20.44 3.38
CA PHE A 108 3.37 -20.41 4.78
C PHE A 108 4.39 -21.14 5.65
N ALA A 109 4.85 -20.50 6.72
CA ALA A 109 5.81 -21.06 7.66
C ALA A 109 5.43 -20.66 9.10
N GLY A 110 5.50 -21.62 10.02
CA GLY A 110 5.17 -21.41 11.43
C GLY A 110 5.05 -22.72 12.21
N PRO A 111 4.91 -22.66 13.56
CA PRO A 111 4.78 -23.84 14.40
C PRO A 111 3.66 -24.79 13.94
N GLY A 112 3.93 -26.08 13.74
CA GLY A 112 2.89 -27.04 13.34
C GLY A 112 2.44 -26.96 11.87
N ILE A 113 2.97 -26.04 11.06
CA ILE A 113 2.81 -26.07 9.60
C ILE A 113 3.82 -27.08 9.05
N ARG A 114 3.33 -28.16 8.43
CA ARG A 114 4.18 -29.21 7.85
C ARG A 114 4.68 -28.78 6.47
N THR A 115 5.94 -29.07 6.17
CA THR A 115 6.52 -28.86 4.85
C THR A 115 5.81 -29.70 3.81
N LYS A 116 5.17 -29.05 2.84
CA LYS A 116 4.65 -29.69 1.64
C LYS A 116 4.56 -28.69 0.49
N THR A 117 4.60 -29.22 -0.73
CA THR A 117 4.32 -28.48 -1.95
C THR A 117 2.94 -28.86 -2.44
N ALA A 118 2.05 -27.89 -2.62
CA ALA A 118 0.74 -28.08 -3.19
C ALA A 118 0.70 -27.46 -4.59
N VAL A 119 0.15 -28.17 -5.56
CA VAL A 119 -0.08 -27.67 -6.91
C VAL A 119 -1.56 -27.30 -7.00
N GLY A 120 -1.86 -26.06 -6.63
CA GLY A 120 -3.21 -25.50 -6.64
C GLY A 120 -3.16 -24.03 -7.06
N ARG A 121 -4.25 -23.54 -7.67
CA ARG A 121 -4.37 -22.10 -7.97
C ARG A 121 -4.60 -21.37 -6.66
N VAL A 122 -3.73 -20.41 -6.36
CA VAL A 122 -3.81 -19.55 -5.18
C VAL A 122 -3.77 -18.11 -5.65
N GLU A 123 -4.68 -17.28 -5.13
CA GLU A 123 -4.67 -15.84 -5.35
C GLU A 123 -4.14 -15.10 -4.11
N THR A 124 -3.68 -13.87 -4.30
CA THR A 124 -3.20 -13.02 -3.19
C THR A 124 -4.29 -12.75 -2.15
N VAL A 125 -5.56 -12.77 -2.53
CA VAL A 125 -6.71 -12.63 -1.62
C VAL A 125 -6.88 -13.83 -0.68
N ASP A 126 -6.33 -14.99 -1.05
CA ASP A 126 -6.39 -16.23 -0.27
C ASP A 126 -5.34 -16.27 0.84
N ILE A 127 -4.54 -15.21 1.06
CA ILE A 127 -3.51 -15.17 2.13
C ILE A 127 -4.14 -14.93 3.51
N ALA A 128 -5.11 -14.01 3.58
CA ALA A 128 -5.71 -13.59 4.85
C ALA A 128 -6.54 -14.70 5.53
N PRO A 129 -7.37 -15.49 4.81
CA PRO A 129 -8.16 -16.54 5.44
C PRO A 129 -7.35 -17.66 6.10
N PRO A 130 -6.27 -18.22 5.49
CA PRO A 130 -5.39 -19.17 6.16
C PRO A 130 -4.69 -18.59 7.39
N LEU A 131 -4.20 -17.34 7.32
CA LEU A 131 -3.59 -16.68 8.47
C LEU A 131 -4.56 -16.50 9.64
N ALA A 132 -5.84 -16.25 9.34
CA ALA A 132 -6.89 -16.13 10.34
C ALA A 132 -7.31 -17.51 10.90
N ALA A 133 -7.43 -18.51 10.04
CA ALA A 133 -7.81 -19.86 10.44
C ALA A 133 -6.72 -20.55 11.28
N TYR A 134 -5.43 -20.26 11.05
CA TYR A 134 -4.31 -20.86 11.79
C TYR A 134 -4.40 -20.72 13.32
N PRO A 135 -4.60 -19.51 13.88
CA PRO A 135 -4.85 -19.33 15.32
C PRO A 135 -6.34 -19.39 15.69
N GLY A 136 -7.24 -19.72 14.75
CA GLY A 136 -8.70 -19.75 14.99
C GLY A 136 -9.34 -18.37 15.16
N ILE A 137 -8.77 -17.30 14.60
CA ILE A 137 -9.35 -15.96 14.64
C ILE A 137 -10.27 -15.73 13.44
N LYS A 138 -11.25 -14.83 13.61
CA LYS A 138 -12.14 -14.45 12.50
C LYS A 138 -11.34 -13.66 11.44
N PRO A 139 -11.46 -14.00 10.15
CA PRO A 139 -10.83 -13.20 9.10
C PRO A 139 -11.38 -11.77 9.09
N PRO A 140 -10.61 -10.79 8.57
CA PRO A 140 -11.11 -9.43 8.36
C PRO A 140 -12.43 -9.45 7.59
N GLY A 141 -13.39 -8.61 7.96
CA GLY A 141 -14.72 -8.59 7.31
C GLY A 141 -14.71 -8.23 5.81
N VAL A 142 -13.56 -7.78 5.29
CA VAL A 142 -13.33 -7.45 3.88
C VAL A 142 -12.53 -8.53 3.14
N ALA A 143 -12.19 -9.64 3.79
CA ALA A 143 -11.49 -10.74 3.15
C ALA A 143 -12.42 -11.43 2.14
N VAL A 144 -11.93 -11.60 0.90
CA VAL A 144 -12.69 -12.18 -0.22
C VAL A 144 -12.27 -13.61 -0.54
N GLY A 145 -11.02 -13.99 -0.22
CA GLY A 145 -10.48 -15.32 -0.51
C GLY A 145 -11.01 -16.43 0.38
N VAL A 146 -10.52 -17.65 0.14
CA VAL A 146 -10.87 -18.87 0.90
C VAL A 146 -9.71 -19.38 1.75
N PRO A 147 -9.97 -20.08 2.88
CA PRO A 147 -8.93 -20.81 3.57
C PRO A 147 -8.31 -21.87 2.65
N LEU A 148 -6.99 -22.01 2.71
CA LEU A 148 -6.20 -22.98 1.97
C LEU A 148 -6.00 -24.19 2.88
N PRO A 149 -6.76 -25.29 2.72
CA PRO A 149 -6.69 -26.45 3.61
C PRO A 149 -5.27 -27.05 3.63
N GLU A 150 -4.52 -26.85 2.55
CA GLU A 150 -3.14 -27.26 2.43
C GLU A 150 -2.26 -26.60 3.52
N VAL A 151 -2.62 -25.46 4.09
CA VAL A 151 -1.83 -24.87 5.18
C VAL A 151 -1.93 -25.66 6.49
N PHE A 152 -3.02 -26.42 6.69
CA PHE A 152 -3.41 -26.96 8.01
C PHE A 152 -3.11 -28.44 8.27
N GLY A 153 -2.26 -29.05 7.44
CA GLY A 153 -1.90 -30.46 7.55
C GLY A 153 -2.47 -31.29 6.43
#